data_AF-A0A1H5SKV7-F1
#
_entry.id   AF-A0A1H5SKV7-F1
#
_cell.length_a   1.000
_cell.length_b   1.000
_cell.length_c   1.000
_cell.angle_alpha   90.00
_cell.angle_beta   90.00
_cell.angle_gamma   90.00
#
_symmetry.space_group_name_H-M   'P 1'
#
loop_
_entity.id
_entity.type
_entity.pdbx_description
1 polymer ?
#
loop_
_entity_poly.entity_id
_entity_poly.type
_entity_poly.pdbx_seq_one_letter_code
_entity_poly.pdbx_strand_id
1 'polypeptide(L)'
;MHVQSTAGATVQNNDNATITLQPDVIVAGTGFRTGIPELVQIPGIADEKGRPKISGDQEFEKAPRLYFIGQINPLSGQLREIRAEAGRIARKLRKQVGTQSNANI
;
A
#
# COMPACT_ATOMS: atom_id res chain seq x y z
N MET A 1 -14.07 3.64 -2.88
CA MET A 1 -15.35 2.96 -2.61
C MET A 1 -16.32 3.41 -3.69
N HIS A 2 -16.75 2.49 -4.54
CA HIS A 2 -17.70 2.77 -5.62
C HIS A 2 -19.09 2.37 -5.16
N VAL A 3 -20.08 3.24 -5.32
CA VAL A 3 -21.48 3.00 -4.96
C VAL A 3 -22.32 3.20 -6.21
N GLN A 4 -23.13 2.20 -6.55
CA GLN A 4 -24.06 2.24 -7.68
C GLN A 4 -25.48 2.04 -7.16
N SER A 5 -26.43 2.85 -7.67
CA SER A 5 -27.85 2.83 -7.28
C SER A 5 -28.69 1.85 -8.09
N THR A 6 -28.13 1.25 -9.14
CA THR A 6 -28.85 0.28 -9.97
C THR A 6 -27.87 -0.67 -10.62
N ALA A 7 -27.85 -1.91 -10.14
CA ALA A 7 -27.11 -3.01 -10.74
C ALA A 7 -27.80 -4.32 -10.39
N GLY A 8 -28.14 -5.13 -11.39
CA GLY A 8 -28.58 -6.50 -11.16
C GLY A 8 -27.37 -7.33 -10.71
N ALA A 9 -27.50 -8.04 -9.59
CA ALA A 9 -26.45 -8.96 -9.13
C ALA A 9 -26.89 -10.39 -9.45
N THR A 10 -26.10 -11.06 -10.29
CA THR A 10 -26.32 -12.46 -10.64
C THR A 10 -25.43 -13.34 -9.79
N VAL A 11 -26.01 -14.26 -9.03
CA VAL A 11 -25.28 -15.21 -8.17
C VAL A 11 -25.61 -16.63 -8.62
N GLN A 12 -24.58 -17.47 -8.76
CA GLN A 12 -24.77 -18.90 -8.97
C GLN A 12 -24.82 -19.61 -7.62
N ASN A 13 -25.89 -20.37 -7.38
CA ASN A 13 -25.96 -21.29 -6.25
C ASN A 13 -25.28 -22.63 -6.61
N ASN A 14 -24.95 -23.44 -5.60
CA ASN A 14 -24.33 -24.76 -5.70
C ASN A 14 -25.08 -25.74 -6.63
N ASP A 15 -26.35 -25.47 -6.93
CA ASP A 15 -27.20 -26.26 -7.83
C ASP A 15 -27.14 -25.77 -9.30
N ASN A 16 -26.17 -24.91 -9.66
CA ASN A 16 -26.06 -24.20 -10.94
C ASN A 16 -27.28 -23.33 -11.31
N ALA A 17 -28.20 -23.14 -10.36
CA ALA A 17 -29.32 -22.21 -10.49
C ALA A 17 -28.79 -20.78 -10.43
N THR A 18 -29.14 -19.99 -11.45
CA THR A 18 -28.81 -18.57 -11.53
C THR A 18 -29.92 -17.76 -10.86
N ILE A 19 -29.59 -16.97 -9.84
CA ILE A 19 -30.54 -16.09 -9.15
C ILE A 19 -30.20 -14.64 -9.50
N THR A 20 -31.21 -13.88 -9.92
CA THR A 20 -31.10 -12.44 -10.14
C THR A 20 -31.59 -11.70 -8.89
N LEU A 21 -30.74 -10.86 -8.31
CA LEU A 21 -31.07 -10.01 -7.16
C LEU A 21 -31.32 -8.56 -7.61
N GLN A 22 -32.23 -7.88 -6.92
CA GLN A 22 -32.53 -6.45 -7.10
C GLN A 22 -32.16 -5.65 -5.83
N PRO A 23 -30.86 -5.38 -5.58
CA PRO A 23 -30.44 -4.59 -4.44
C PRO A 23 -30.69 -3.09 -4.67
N ASP A 24 -31.08 -2.36 -3.62
CA ASP A 24 -31.17 -0.89 -3.67
C ASP A 24 -29.79 -0.22 -3.76
N VAL A 25 -28.77 -0.86 -3.15
CA VAL A 25 -27.40 -0.34 -3.08
C VAL A 25 -26.39 -1.48 -3.17
N ILE A 26 -25.32 -1.25 -3.93
CA ILE A 26 -24.12 -2.11 -3.94
C ILE A 26 -22.93 -1.35 -3.36
N VAL A 27 -22.27 -1.94 -2.36
CA VAL A 27 -20.99 -1.44 -1.82
C VAL A 27 -19.86 -2.33 -2.32
N ALA A 28 -19.05 -1.81 -3.24
CA ALA A 28 -17.89 -2.53 -3.76
C ALA A 28 -16.69 -2.43 -2.80
N GLY A 29 -16.53 -3.46 -1.96
CA GLY A 29 -15.40 -3.63 -1.03
C GLY A 29 -14.19 -4.37 -1.63
N THR A 30 -13.88 -4.15 -2.91
CA THR A 30 -12.89 -4.94 -3.67
C THR A 30 -11.43 -4.53 -3.41
N GLY A 31 -11.19 -3.71 -2.39
CA GLY A 31 -9.87 -3.21 -2.01
C GLY A 31 -9.35 -2.08 -2.91
N PHE A 32 -8.05 -1.84 -2.83
CA PHE A 32 -7.34 -0.80 -3.59
C PHE A 32 -6.05 -1.37 -4.21
N ARG A 33 -5.62 -0.79 -5.33
CA ARG A 33 -4.25 -0.97 -5.84
C ARG A 33 -3.30 -0.05 -5.08
N THR A 34 -2.03 -0.43 -4.99
CA THR A 34 -1.00 0.37 -4.29
C THR A 34 -0.67 1.68 -5.01
N GLY A 35 -0.78 1.72 -6.35
CA GLY A 35 -0.44 2.89 -7.17
C GLY A 35 1.06 3.17 -7.30
N ILE A 36 1.90 2.32 -6.70
CA ILE A 36 3.36 2.51 -6.66
C ILE A 36 4.00 2.35 -8.06
N PRO A 37 3.67 1.30 -8.85
CA PRO A 37 4.25 1.13 -10.19
C PRO A 37 3.99 2.32 -11.12
N GLU A 38 2.85 3.01 -10.95
CA GLU A 38 2.47 4.17 -11.74
C GLU A 38 3.23 5.44 -11.32
N LEU A 39 3.58 5.56 -10.03
CA LEU A 39 4.25 6.73 -9.47
C LEU A 39 5.78 6.63 -9.47
N VAL A 40 6.34 5.43 -9.29
CA VAL A 40 7.77 5.20 -9.05
C VAL A 40 8.32 4.18 -10.06
N GLN A 41 9.00 4.69 -11.09
CA GLN A 41 9.56 3.87 -12.18
C GLN A 41 10.99 3.40 -11.88
N ILE A 42 11.19 2.73 -10.74
CA ILE A 42 12.50 2.17 -10.34
C ILE A 42 12.46 0.65 -10.46
N PRO A 43 13.28 0.04 -11.35
CA PRO A 43 13.23 -1.40 -11.58
C PRO A 43 13.45 -2.22 -10.30
N GLY A 44 12.49 -3.10 -10.00
CA GLY A 44 12.54 -4.03 -8.86
C GLY A 44 12.12 -3.43 -7.52
N ILE A 45 11.70 -2.16 -7.45
CA ILE A 45 11.24 -1.53 -6.21
C ILE A 45 9.91 -2.09 -5.69
N ALA A 46 9.09 -2.63 -6.59
CA ALA A 46 7.82 -3.28 -6.29
C ALA A 46 7.79 -4.73 -6.78
N ASP A 47 6.95 -5.55 -6.16
CA ASP A 47 6.63 -6.93 -6.58
C ASP A 47 5.63 -6.95 -7.76
N GLU A 48 5.31 -8.14 -8.25
CA GLU A 48 4.37 -8.35 -9.36
C GLU A 48 2.94 -7.89 -9.06
N LYS A 49 2.59 -7.66 -7.79
CA LYS A 49 1.31 -7.12 -7.34
C LYS A 49 1.37 -5.62 -7.09
N GLY A 50 2.51 -4.98 -7.39
CA GLY A 50 2.76 -3.56 -7.20
C GLY A 50 3.05 -3.17 -5.75
N ARG A 51 3.31 -4.11 -4.84
CA ARG A 51 3.65 -3.81 -3.43
C ARG A 51 5.13 -3.48 -3.31
N PRO A 52 5.52 -2.51 -2.48
CA PRO A 52 6.92 -2.19 -2.33
C PRO A 52 7.66 -3.36 -1.67
N LYS A 53 8.88 -3.64 -2.13
CA LYS A 53 9.73 -4.70 -1.56
C LYS A 53 10.44 -4.27 -0.28
N ILE A 54 10.42 -2.98 0.03
CA ILE A 54 10.97 -2.39 1.26
C ILE A 54 9.85 -1.71 2.05
N SER A 55 9.99 -1.66 3.38
CA SER A 55 9.09 -0.89 4.25
C SER A 55 9.85 -0.22 5.40
N GLY A 56 9.29 0.85 5.94
CA GLY A 56 9.87 1.58 7.06
C GLY A 56 11.22 2.19 6.69
N ASP A 57 12.25 1.95 7.51
CA ASP A 57 13.59 2.52 7.34
C ASP A 57 14.54 1.65 6.50
N GLN A 58 14.02 0.61 5.87
CA GLN A 58 14.75 -0.15 4.85
C GLN A 58 15.07 0.72 3.64
N GLU A 59 16.21 0.48 3.01
CA GLU A 59 16.63 1.19 1.80
C GLU A 59 16.71 0.24 0.63
N PHE A 60 16.37 0.76 -0.54
CA PHE A 60 16.60 0.09 -1.81
C PHE A 60 17.89 0.64 -2.40
N GLU A 61 18.81 -0.25 -2.78
CA GLU A 61 20.15 0.12 -3.27
C GLU A 61 20.11 1.13 -4.44
N LYS A 62 19.17 0.94 -5.38
CA LYS A 62 19.00 1.81 -6.55
C LYS A 62 18.17 3.07 -6.27
N ALA A 63 17.68 3.24 -5.05
CA ALA A 63 16.85 4.37 -4.62
C ALA A 63 17.14 4.73 -3.16
N PRO A 64 18.39 5.10 -2.82
CA PRO A 64 18.72 5.47 -1.45
C PRO A 64 17.86 6.66 -1.03
N ARG A 65 17.42 6.64 0.24
CA ARG A 65 16.55 7.67 0.85
C ARG A 65 15.12 7.76 0.29
N LEU A 66 14.69 6.80 -0.54
CA LEU A 66 13.28 6.57 -0.83
C LEU A 66 12.71 5.56 0.18
N TYR A 67 11.65 5.93 0.88
CA TYR A 67 11.01 5.08 1.90
C TYR A 67 9.52 4.92 1.60
N PHE A 68 8.99 3.71 1.83
CA PHE A 68 7.57 3.42 1.80
C PHE A 68 7.06 3.15 3.20
N ILE A 69 5.87 3.66 3.51
CA ILE A 69 5.24 3.60 4.83
C ILE A 69 3.75 3.33 4.68
N GLY A 70 3.17 2.53 5.56
CA GLY A 70 1.74 2.20 5.52
C GLY A 70 1.33 1.34 4.32
N GLN A 71 2.28 0.69 3.66
CA GLN A 71 2.03 -0.17 2.49
C GLN A 71 1.90 -1.67 2.84
N ILE A 72 2.03 -2.01 4.14
CA ILE A 72 1.85 -3.36 4.66
C ILE A 72 0.52 -3.47 5.41
N ASN A 73 -0.02 -4.69 5.54
CA ASN A 73 -1.22 -4.98 6.32
C ASN A 73 -0.87 -5.73 7.61
N PRO A 74 -0.60 -5.01 8.72
CA PRO A 74 -0.18 -5.61 9.97
C PRO A 74 -1.37 -6.04 10.83
N LEU A 75 -1.23 -7.16 11.54
CA LEU A 75 -2.23 -7.64 12.52
C LEU A 75 -2.44 -6.65 13.69
N SER A 76 -1.42 -5.85 13.98
CA SER A 76 -1.40 -4.87 15.07
C SER A 76 -2.14 -3.56 14.77
N GLY A 77 -2.68 -3.41 13.54
CA GLY A 77 -3.35 -2.20 13.08
C GLY A 77 -2.42 -1.22 12.37
N GLN A 78 -2.86 -0.76 11.19
CA GLN A 78 -2.03 0.02 10.27
C GLN A 78 -1.64 1.40 10.82
N LEU A 79 -2.54 2.09 11.54
CA LEU A 79 -2.25 3.41 12.13
C LEU A 79 -1.11 3.34 13.17
N ARG A 80 -1.07 2.27 13.96
CA ARG A 80 -0.02 2.04 14.95
C ARG A 80 1.33 1.81 14.27
N GLU A 81 1.36 0.95 13.25
CA GLU A 81 2.60 0.66 12.51
C GLU A 81 3.11 1.87 11.75
N ILE A 82 2.25 2.65 11.08
CA ILE A 82 2.65 3.88 10.39
C ILE A 82 3.36 4.82 11.37
N ARG A 83 2.83 5.01 12.58
CA ARG A 83 3.52 5.84 13.59
C ARG A 83 4.94 5.34 13.90
N ALA A 84 5.09 4.02 14.06
CA ALA A 84 6.38 3.41 14.37
C ALA A 84 7.37 3.49 13.19
N GLU A 85 6.91 3.18 11.97
CA GLU A 85 7.67 3.29 10.73
C GLU A 85 8.17 4.73 10.49
N ALA A 86 7.30 5.72 10.63
CA ALA A 86 7.67 7.14 10.49
C ALA A 86 8.77 7.53 11.46
N GLY A 87 8.66 7.07 12.72
CA GLY A 87 9.68 7.31 13.75
C GLY A 87 11.03 6.66 13.40
N ARG A 88 11.04 5.45 12.82
CA ARG A 88 12.27 4.79 12.37
C ARG A 88 12.93 5.57 11.22
N ILE A 89 12.16 5.95 10.21
CA ILE A 89 12.62 6.74 9.05
C ILE A 89 13.22 8.07 9.52
N ALA A 90 12.51 8.81 10.37
CA ALA A 90 12.98 10.10 10.89
C ALA A 90 14.30 9.98 11.67
N ARG A 91 14.45 8.93 12.50
CA ARG A 91 15.71 8.65 13.20
C ARG A 91 16.86 8.34 12.25
N LYS A 92 16.60 7.58 11.18
CA LYS A 92 17.60 7.25 10.16
C LYS A 92 18.04 8.49 9.38
N LEU A 93 17.08 9.29 8.91
CA LEU A 93 17.35 10.55 8.21
C LEU A 93 18.15 11.52 9.08
N ARG A 94 17.80 11.68 10.37
CA ARG A 94 18.57 12.53 11.30
C ARG A 94 20.03 12.12 11.39
N LYS A 95 20.31 10.81 11.48
CA LYS A 95 21.69 10.30 11.51
C LYS A 95 22.42 10.63 10.20
N GLN A 96 21.78 10.38 9.07
CA GLN A 96 22.37 10.62 7.74
C GLN A 96 22.67 12.11 7.50
N VAL A 97 21.75 13.02 7.85
CA VAL A 97 21.97 14.48 7.72
C VAL A 97 23.10 14.96 8.64
N GLY A 98 23.18 14.43 9.87
CA GLY A 98 24.28 14.74 10.79
C GLY A 98 25.65 14.25 10.27
N THR A 99 25.71 13.05 9.69
CA THR A 99 26.93 12.52 9.06
C THR A 99 27.34 13.34 7.84
N GLN A 100 26.38 13.77 7.02
CA GLN A 100 26.66 14.54 5.80
C GLN A 100 27.14 15.98 6.09
N SER A 101 26.73 16.55 7.24
CA SER A 101 27.24 17.86 7.71
C SER A 101 28.70 17.79 8.19
N ASN A 102 29.11 16.65 8.75
CA ASN A 102 30.49 16.43 9.21
C ASN A 102 31.46 15.99 8.11
N ALA A 103 30.95 15.52 6.96
CA ALA A 103 31.78 15.13 5.81
C ALA A 103 32.14 16.29 4.88
N ASN A 104 31.55 17.48 5.09
CA ASN A 104 31.77 18.70 4.31
C ASN A 104 32.61 19.76 5.05
N ILE A 105 33.32 19.38 6.12
CA ILE A 105 34.29 20.19 6.89
C ILE A 105 35.61 19.42 6.88
#